data_AF-A0AAV0QJY0-F1
#
_entry.id   AF-A0AAV0QJY0-F1
#
_cell.length_a   1.000
_cell.length_b   1.000
_cell.length_c   1.000
_cell.angle_alpha   90.00
_cell.angle_beta   90.00
_cell.angle_gamma   90.00
#
_symmetry.space_group_name_H-M   'P 1'
#
loop_
_entity.id
_entity.type
_entity.pdbx_description
1 polymer ?
#
loop_
_entity_poly.entity_id
_entity_poly.type
_entity_poly.pdbx_seq_one_letter_code
_entity_poly.pdbx_strand_id
1 'polypeptide(L)'
;MQLWEKLSKATFLPVVYFSSDAVQFVRDQLKQHGNVQLACEELASAALDRRSQDNISIIIADLGKTDWQSIPPLQQQNFVFELGQAFATLGIVSLGIWMSSSLFSL
;
A
#
# COMPACT_ATOMS: atom_id res chain seq x y z
N MET A 1 24.52 -33.40 -2.20
CA MET A 1 24.53 -32.31 -1.21
C MET A 1 25.17 -31.03 -1.76
N GLN A 2 26.37 -31.08 -2.36
CA GLN A 2 27.04 -29.88 -2.93
C GLN A 2 26.31 -29.21 -4.11
N LEU A 3 25.55 -29.96 -4.92
CA LEU A 3 24.80 -29.38 -6.04
C LEU A 3 23.63 -28.50 -5.56
N TRP A 4 23.01 -28.84 -4.42
CA TRP A 4 21.91 -28.07 -3.84
C TRP A 4 22.39 -26.76 -3.19
N GLU A 5 23.58 -26.74 -2.56
CA GLU A 5 24.20 -25.49 -2.11
C GLU A 5 24.60 -24.57 -3.27
N LYS A 6 25.09 -25.15 -4.38
CA LYS A 6 25.41 -24.37 -5.60
C LYS A 6 24.16 -23.79 -6.26
N LEU A 7 23.08 -24.56 -6.34
CA LEU A 7 21.83 -24.10 -6.92
C LEU A 7 21.13 -23.06 -6.04
N SER A 8 21.17 -23.21 -4.71
CA SER A 8 20.66 -22.22 -3.75
C SER A 8 21.35 -20.86 -3.86
N LYS A 9 22.67 -20.84 -4.10
CA LYS A 9 23.42 -19.59 -4.33
C LYS A 9 23.16 -18.97 -5.72
N ALA A 10 22.82 -19.79 -6.71
CA ALA A 10 22.55 -19.33 -8.08
C ALA A 10 21.11 -18.85 -8.29
N THR A 11 20.18 -19.26 -7.44
CA THR A 11 18.80 -18.75 -7.39
C THR A 11 18.68 -17.71 -6.28
N PHE A 12 19.47 -16.64 -6.38
CA PHE A 12 19.16 -15.40 -5.68
C PHE A 12 17.96 -14.76 -6.39
N LEU A 13 16.78 -15.34 -6.19
CA LEU A 13 15.54 -14.58 -6.40
C LEU A 13 15.70 -13.36 -5.49
N PRO A 14 15.65 -12.12 -6.01
CA PRO A 14 15.67 -10.96 -5.15
C PRO A 14 14.46 -11.09 -4.23
N VAL A 15 14.72 -11.42 -2.96
CA VAL A 15 13.66 -11.48 -1.97
C VAL A 15 13.33 -10.02 -1.65
N VAL A 16 12.34 -9.49 -2.35
CA VAL A 16 11.83 -8.15 -2.11
C VAL A 16 10.91 -8.22 -0.90
N TYR A 17 11.38 -7.69 0.23
CA TYR A 17 10.55 -7.55 1.42
C TYR A 17 9.81 -6.21 1.37
N PHE A 18 8.48 -6.27 1.38
CA PHE A 18 7.63 -5.09 1.50
C PHE A 18 7.20 -4.93 2.95
N SER A 19 7.57 -3.81 3.58
CA SER A 19 7.14 -3.46 4.94
C SER A 19 6.12 -2.35 4.89
N SER A 20 4.89 -2.62 5.36
CA SER A 20 3.84 -1.60 5.50
C SER A 20 4.28 -0.47 6.42
N ASP A 21 5.02 -0.80 7.48
CA ASP A 21 5.48 0.17 8.48
C ASP A 21 6.50 1.14 7.88
N ALA A 22 7.42 0.62 7.05
CA ALA A 22 8.40 1.47 6.35
C ALA A 22 7.71 2.39 5.34
N VAL A 23 6.73 1.88 4.60
CA VAL A 23 5.95 2.67 3.63
C VAL A 23 5.12 3.75 4.34
N GLN A 24 4.48 3.40 5.46
CA GLN A 24 3.69 4.35 6.24
C GLN A 24 4.57 5.43 6.87
N PHE A 25 5.72 5.05 7.43
CA PHE A 25 6.70 6.00 7.97
C PHE A 25 7.15 7.03 6.91
N VAL A 26 7.60 6.56 5.74
CA VAL A 26 8.02 7.47 4.65
C VAL A 26 6.89 8.39 4.22
N ARG A 27 5.67 7.87 4.14
CA ARG A 27 4.49 8.66 3.76
C ARG A 27 4.18 9.74 4.80
N ASP A 28 4.29 9.44 6.08
CA ASP A 28 4.05 10.40 7.15
C ASP A 28 5.11 11.50 7.14
N GLN A 29 6.38 11.15 6.92
CA GLN A 29 7.48 12.10 6.74
C GLN A 29 7.26 13.02 5.53
N LEU A 30 6.85 12.45 4.39
CA LEU A 30 6.55 13.22 3.18
C LEU A 30 5.36 14.17 3.36
N LYS A 31 4.32 13.76 4.10
CA LYS A 31 3.17 14.64 4.41
C LYS A 31 3.52 15.78 5.35
N GLN A 32 4.33 15.51 6.37
CA GLN A 32 4.71 16.51 7.37
C GLN A 32 5.68 17.54 6.81
N HIS A 33 6.63 17.09 6.00
CA HIS A 33 7.76 17.92 5.59
C HIS A 33 7.79 18.27 4.10
N GLY A 34 7.04 17.54 3.25
CA GLY A 34 7.01 17.75 1.79
C GLY A 34 8.35 17.52 1.08
N ASN A 35 9.35 16.98 1.79
CA ASN A 35 10.72 16.88 1.31
C ASN A 35 11.19 15.43 1.35
N VAL A 36 11.48 14.89 0.17
CA VAL A 36 11.95 13.52 -0.05
C VAL A 36 13.30 13.25 0.61
N GLN A 37 14.18 14.24 0.61
CA GLN A 37 15.50 14.15 1.22
C GLN A 37 15.38 13.98 2.73
N LEU A 38 14.53 14.79 3.37
CA LEU A 38 14.30 14.71 4.81
C LEU A 38 13.60 13.40 5.18
N ALA A 39 12.63 12.94 4.39
CA ALA A 39 12.01 11.63 4.60
C ALA A 39 13.01 10.47 4.48
N CYS A 40 14.00 10.58 3.58
CA CYS A 40 15.12 9.64 3.48
C CYS A 40 15.99 9.64 4.74
N GLU A 41 16.38 10.82 5.23
CA GLU A 41 17.23 10.98 6.43
C GLU A 41 16.53 10.45 7.68
N GLU A 42 15.26 10.76 7.87
CA GLU A 42 14.45 10.27 8.98
C GLU A 42 14.26 8.74 8.92
N LEU A 43 14.08 8.17 7.73
CA LEU A 43 14.00 6.72 7.57
C LEU A 43 15.35 6.05 7.86
N ALA A 44 16.46 6.65 7.42
CA ALA A 44 17.80 6.16 7.71
C ALA A 44 18.08 6.19 9.23
N SER A 45 17.72 7.28 9.89
CA SER A 45 17.84 7.44 11.34
C SER A 45 17.02 6.38 12.09
N ALA A 46 15.75 6.20 11.71
CA ALA A 46 14.88 5.19 12.31
C ALA A 46 15.38 3.75 12.08
N ALA A 47 16.03 3.48 10.94
CA ALA A 47 16.62 2.18 10.65
C ALA A 47 17.91 1.93 11.45
N LEU A 48 18.73 2.96 11.67
CA LEU A 48 19.94 2.91 12.50
C LEU A 48 19.60 2.76 13.99
N ASP A 49 18.60 3.48 14.49
CA ASP A 49 18.12 3.42 15.89
C ASP A 49 17.58 2.05 16.27
N ARG A 50 17.03 1.31 15.30
CA ARG A 50 16.62 -0.09 15.48
C ARG A 50 17.80 -1.08 15.53
N ARG A 51 19.03 -0.57 15.68
CA ARG A 51 20.29 -1.32 15.71
C ARG A 51 20.50 -2.18 14.46
N SER A 52 20.23 -1.63 13.29
CA SER A 52 20.68 -2.30 12.06
C SER A 52 22.20 -2.42 12.09
N GLN A 53 22.69 -3.66 12.08
CA GLN A 53 24.11 -4.00 12.09
C GLN A 53 24.69 -4.15 10.67
N ASP A 54 23.84 -3.96 9.66
CA ASP A 54 24.19 -4.14 8.25
C ASP A 54 24.08 -2.80 7.49
N ASN A 55 24.78 -2.72 6.36
CA ASN A 55 24.79 -1.53 5.50
C ASN A 55 23.41 -1.31 4.89
N ILE A 56 22.80 -0.17 5.21
CA ILE A 56 21.49 0.22 4.67
C ILE A 56 21.71 1.22 3.54
N SER A 57 21.08 0.96 2.39
CA SER A 57 20.95 1.93 1.29
C SER A 57 19.47 2.17 1.03
N ILE A 58 19.07 3.44 1.01
CA ILE A 58 17.67 3.86 0.83
C ILE A 58 17.60 4.67 -0.45
N ILE A 59 16.66 4.32 -1.33
CA ILE A 59 16.37 5.05 -2.56
C ILE A 59 14.89 5.40 -2.55
N ILE A 60 14.58 6.69 -2.45
CA ILE A 60 13.22 7.20 -2.64
C ILE A 60 13.21 7.98 -3.95
N ALA A 61 12.34 7.56 -4.87
CA ALA A 61 12.12 8.25 -6.13
C ALA A 61 10.80 9.02 -6.07
N ASP A 62 10.87 10.33 -6.21
CA ASP A 62 9.69 11.16 -6.41
C ASP A 62 9.38 11.25 -7.91
N LEU A 63 8.16 10.87 -8.27
CA LEU A 63 7.67 10.84 -9.65
C LEU A 63 6.98 12.16 -10.05
N GLY A 64 7.06 13.21 -9.22
CA GLY A 64 6.64 14.58 -9.54
C GLY A 64 5.12 14.76 -9.66
N LYS A 65 4.33 13.73 -9.35
CA LYS A 65 2.86 13.74 -9.41
C LYS A 65 2.18 13.94 -8.06
N THR A 66 2.95 14.13 -7.00
CA THR A 66 2.43 14.02 -5.64
C THR A 66 2.70 15.29 -4.86
N ASP A 67 1.68 16.13 -4.73
CA ASP A 67 1.65 17.24 -3.79
C ASP A 67 1.30 16.70 -2.40
N TRP A 68 2.34 16.35 -1.64
CA TRP A 68 2.22 15.68 -0.34
C TRP A 68 1.44 16.49 0.70
N GLN A 69 1.35 17.81 0.53
CA GLN A 69 0.63 18.71 1.44
C GLN A 69 -0.88 18.73 1.15
N SER A 70 -1.30 18.46 -0.09
CA SER A 70 -2.71 18.42 -0.48
C SER A 70 -3.32 17.02 -0.46
N ILE A 71 -2.53 15.96 -0.23
CA ILE A 71 -3.07 14.62 -0.01
C ILE A 71 -3.84 14.62 1.31
N PRO A 72 -5.17 14.41 1.30
CA PRO A 72 -5.93 14.24 2.53
C PRO A 72 -5.29 13.12 3.36
N PRO A 73 -5.29 13.19 4.71
CA PRO A 73 -4.96 12.02 5.52
C PRO A 73 -5.77 10.85 4.95
N LEU A 74 -5.10 9.70 4.71
CA LEU A 74 -5.75 8.54 4.11
C LEU A 74 -7.07 8.37 4.84
N GLN A 75 -8.18 8.64 4.16
CA GLN A 75 -9.47 8.23 4.67
C GLN A 75 -9.30 6.73 4.83
N GLN A 76 -9.14 6.34 6.09
CA GLN A 76 -9.25 4.99 6.59
C GLN A 76 -10.25 4.31 5.67
N GLN A 77 -9.80 3.31 4.91
CA GLN A 77 -10.58 2.64 3.90
C GLN A 77 -11.99 2.46 4.45
N ASN A 78 -12.94 3.30 4.01
CA ASN A 78 -14.17 3.54 4.74
C ASN A 78 -15.04 2.33 4.48
N PHE A 79 -14.81 1.27 5.24
CA PHE A 79 -15.47 -0.02 5.12
C PHE A 79 -16.99 0.17 5.07
N VAL A 80 -17.52 1.12 5.83
CA VAL A 80 -18.96 1.50 5.82
C VAL A 80 -19.41 2.04 4.46
N PHE A 81 -18.58 2.82 3.78
CA PHE A 81 -18.89 3.37 2.45
C PHE A 81 -18.81 2.29 1.37
N GLU A 82 -17.77 1.45 1.39
CA GLU A 82 -17.63 0.33 0.46
C GLU A 82 -18.78 -0.69 0.67
N LEU A 83 -19.12 -0.98 1.92
CA LEU A 83 -20.22 -1.86 2.29
C LEU A 83 -21.58 -1.26 1.88
N GLY A 84 -21.79 0.03 2.16
CA GLY A 84 -23.00 0.76 1.72
C GLY A 84 -23.17 0.74 0.20
N GLN A 85 -22.09 0.94 -0.55
CA GLN A 85 -22.11 0.87 -2.00
C GLN A 85 -22.44 -0.54 -2.51
N ALA A 86 -21.83 -1.58 -1.94
CA ALA A 86 -22.12 -2.97 -2.30
C ALA A 86 -23.59 -3.34 -2.03
N PHE A 87 -24.14 -2.93 -0.88
CA PHE A 87 -25.56 -3.13 -0.55
C PHE A 87 -26.49 -2.37 -1.49
N ALA A 88 -26.15 -1.14 -1.88
CA ALA A 88 -26.94 -0.37 -2.83
C ALA A 88 -26.99 -1.05 -4.21
N THR A 89 -25.85 -1.52 -4.72
CA THR A 89 -25.79 -2.24 -6.00
C THR A 89 -26.59 -3.53 -5.94
N LEU A 90 -26.38 -4.35 -4.91
CA LEU A 90 -27.15 -5.59 -4.72
C LEU A 90 -28.65 -5.32 -4.62
N GLY A 91 -29.05 -4.26 -3.90
CA GLY A 91 -30.44 -3.84 -3.75
C GLY A 91 -31.07 -3.44 -5.08
N ILE A 92 -30.41 -2.57 -5.86
CA ILE A 92 -30.92 -2.11 -7.16
C ILE A 92 -31.08 -3.28 -8.13
N VAL A 93 -30.06 -4.15 -8.23
CA VAL A 93 -30.12 -5.33 -9.11
C VAL A 93 -31.23 -6.27 -8.67
N SER A 94 -31.38 -6.53 -7.37
CA SER A 94 -32.43 -7.39 -6.83
C SER A 94 -33.83 -6.84 -7.10
N LEU A 95 -34.04 -5.52 -6.90
CA LEU A 95 -35.30 -4.85 -7.20
C LEU A 95 -35.62 -4.90 -8.70
N GLY A 96 -34.63 -4.70 -9.56
CA GLY A 96 -34.79 -4.78 -11.01
C GLY A 96 -35.23 -6.18 -11.45
N ILE A 97 -34.61 -7.23 -10.92
CA ILE A 97 -34.98 -8.63 -11.19
C ILE A 97 -36.41 -8.89 -10.70
N TRP A 98 -36.76 -8.46 -9.49
CA TRP A 98 -38.09 -8.68 -8.91
C TRP A 98 -39.22 -7.97 -9.69
N MET A 99 -38.98 -6.72 -10.08
CA MET A 99 -39.91 -5.97 -10.94
C MET A 99 -40.06 -6.65 -12.31
N SER A 100 -38.94 -7.08 -12.90
CA SER A 100 -38.94 -7.78 -14.20
C SER A 100 -39.65 -9.13 -14.13
N SER A 101 -39.46 -9.90 -13.04
CA SER A 101 -40.15 -11.18 -12.85
C SER A 101 -41.64 -10.99 -12.66
N SER A 102 -42.07 -9.92 -11.98
CA SER A 102 -43.50 -9.61 -11.76
C SER A 102 -44.20 -9.19 -13.06
N LEU A 103 -43.49 -8.44 -13.92
CA LEU A 103 -43.96 -8.02 -15.24
C LEU A 103 -44.00 -9.18 -16.25
N PHE A 104 -43.11 -10.15 -16.14
CA PHE A 104 -43.07 -11.34 -17.02
C PHE A 104 -44.04 -12.45 -16.57
N SER A 105 -44.54 -12.41 -15.33
CA SER A 105 -45.50 -13.38 -14.80
C SER A 105 -46.99 -13.00 -15.00
N LEU A 106 -47.27 -11.90 -15.70
CA LEU A 106 -48.60 -11.44 -16.14
C LEU A 106 -48.81 -11.75 -17.62
#